data_AF-W8Y1U2-F1
#
_entry.id   AF-W8Y1U2-F1
#
_cell.length_a   1.000
_cell.length_b   1.000
_cell.length_c   1.000
_cell.angle_alpha   90.00
_cell.angle_beta   90.00
_cell.angle_gamma   90.00
#
_symmetry.space_group_name_H-M   'P 1'
#
loop_
_entity.id
_entity.type
_entity.pdbx_description
1 polymer ?
#
loop_
_entity_poly.entity_id
_entity_poly.type
_entity_poly.pdbx_seq_one_letter_code
_entity_poly.pdbx_strand_id
1 'polypeptide(L)'
;MEVRNEIKKKGSWRQFLRLIQDTNPPKGILVFALLMSLLSTGASLFIPMLTKGLVDNFSLSSISAGQIVGLVAFFVMQTIAAGLSIYLLNYIGQKIVAGLRERLWKKVLILPVSYYD
;
A
#
# COMPACT_ATOMS: atom_id res chain seq x y z
N MET A 1 -20.78 -2.81 -47.79
CA MET A 1 -20.50 -2.15 -46.50
C MET A 1 -20.06 -3.22 -45.53
N GLU A 2 -18.75 -3.43 -45.40
CA GLU A 2 -18.21 -4.44 -44.49
C GLU A 2 -18.17 -3.88 -43.07
N VAL A 3 -19.04 -4.40 -42.21
CA VAL A 3 -19.08 -4.06 -40.79
C VAL A 3 -17.82 -4.67 -40.16
N ARG A 4 -16.79 -3.83 -39.98
CA ARG A 4 -15.56 -4.19 -39.30
C ARG A 4 -15.89 -4.48 -37.83
N ASN A 5 -15.88 -5.76 -37.46
CA ASN A 5 -16.08 -6.20 -36.08
C ASN A 5 -14.97 -5.63 -35.19
N GLU A 6 -15.26 -4.56 -34.45
CA GLU A 6 -14.41 -4.08 -33.39
C GLU A 6 -14.46 -5.08 -32.23
N ILE A 7 -13.42 -5.91 -32.13
CA ILE A 7 -13.17 -6.74 -30.95
C ILE A 7 -12.95 -5.78 -29.77
N LYS A 8 -14.02 -5.49 -29.02
CA LYS A 8 -13.95 -4.84 -27.71
C LYS A 8 -13.05 -5.69 -26.81
N LYS A 9 -11.76 -5.35 -26.75
CA LYS A 9 -10.82 -5.91 -25.78
C LYS A 9 -11.39 -5.63 -24.39
N LYS A 10 -11.90 -6.68 -23.73
CA LYS A 10 -12.20 -6.64 -22.29
C LYS A 10 -10.96 -6.08 -21.59
N GLY A 11 -11.11 -5.01 -20.82
CA GLY A 11 -10.03 -4.41 -20.05
C GLY A 11 -9.31 -5.50 -19.27
N SER A 12 -8.08 -5.79 -19.67
CA SER A 12 -7.31 -6.88 -19.10
C SER A 12 -6.55 -6.34 -17.90
N TRP A 13 -6.73 -6.94 -16.72
CA TRP A 13 -5.92 -6.65 -15.53
C TRP A 13 -4.41 -6.69 -15.83
N ARG A 14 -3.99 -7.50 -16.80
CA ARG A 14 -2.59 -7.53 -17.28
C ARG A 14 -2.18 -6.25 -18.01
N GLN A 15 -3.07 -5.59 -18.74
CA GLN A 15 -2.81 -4.30 -19.38
C GLN A 15 -2.67 -3.19 -18.35
N PHE A 16 -3.50 -3.20 -17.30
CA PHE A 16 -3.40 -2.26 -16.18
C PHE A 16 -2.07 -2.42 -15.43
N LEU A 17 -1.68 -3.66 -15.10
CA LEU A 17 -0.40 -3.94 -14.45
C LEU A 17 0.80 -3.51 -15.32
N ARG A 18 0.73 -3.73 -16.64
CA ARG A 18 1.76 -3.22 -17.58
C ARG A 18 1.84 -1.68 -17.55
N LEU A 19 0.71 -0.98 -17.51
CA LEU A 19 0.67 0.48 -17.45
C LEU A 19 1.34 1.03 -16.18
N ILE A 20 1.11 0.37 -15.03
CA ILE A 20 1.77 0.72 -13.77
C ILE A 20 3.27 0.42 -13.85
N GLN A 21 3.65 -0.73 -14.40
CA GLN A 21 5.04 -1.13 -14.54
C GLN A 21 5.82 -0.17 -15.46
N ASP A 22 5.19 0.33 -16.51
CA ASP A 22 5.73 1.34 -17.42
C ASP A 22 6.01 2.70 -16.75
N THR A 23 5.48 2.91 -15.55
CA THR A 23 5.69 4.13 -14.76
C THR A 23 6.93 4.04 -13.84
N ASN A 24 7.70 2.93 -13.91
CA ASN A 24 8.92 2.70 -13.13
C ASN A 24 8.78 3.03 -11.63
N PRO A 25 7.86 2.36 -10.91
CA PRO A 25 7.77 2.52 -9.47
C PRO A 25 9.09 2.08 -8.81
N PRO A 26 9.53 2.74 -7.72
CA PRO A 26 10.76 2.39 -7.02
C PRO A 26 10.56 1.05 -6.29
N LYS A 27 10.91 -0.05 -6.97
CA LYS A 27 10.66 -1.43 -6.52
C LYS A 27 11.25 -1.72 -5.13
N GLY A 28 12.42 -1.16 -4.81
CA GLY A 28 13.04 -1.33 -3.48
C GLY A 28 12.22 -0.72 -2.34
N ILE A 29 11.73 0.51 -2.53
CA ILE A 29 10.87 1.19 -1.54
C ILE A 29 9.53 0.45 -1.40
N LEU A 30 9.00 -0.07 -2.52
CA LEU A 30 7.74 -0.83 -2.51
C LEU A 30 7.87 -2.14 -1.75
N VAL A 31 8.93 -2.92 -1.98
CA VAL A 31 9.18 -4.17 -1.23
C VAL A 31 9.38 -3.86 0.25
N PHE A 32 10.16 -2.83 0.59
CA PHE A 32 10.39 -2.44 1.98
C PHE A 32 9.09 -2.01 2.68
N ALA A 33 8.28 -1.18 2.02
CA ALA A 33 6.98 -0.75 2.55
C ALA A 33 6.05 -1.95 2.78
N LEU A 34 5.97 -2.89 1.83
CA LEU A 34 5.16 -4.09 1.98
C LEU A 34 5.63 -4.97 3.15
N LEU A 35 6.94 -5.15 3.33
CA LEU A 35 7.48 -5.87 4.48
C LEU A 35 7.13 -5.19 5.80
N MET A 36 7.30 -3.86 5.90
CA MET A 36 6.87 -3.12 7.09
C MET A 36 5.37 -3.25 7.33
N SER A 37 4.54 -3.22 6.28
CA SER A 37 3.09 -3.40 6.38
C SER A 37 2.73 -4.76 6.97
N LEU A 38 3.33 -5.84 6.46
CA LEU A 38 3.11 -7.20 6.95
C LEU A 38 3.53 -7.36 8.41
N LEU A 39 4.71 -6.86 8.76
CA LEU A 39 5.20 -6.88 10.14
C LEU A 39 4.27 -6.09 11.07
N SER A 40 3.84 -4.89 10.67
CA SER A 40 2.94 -4.06 11.47
C SER A 40 1.56 -4.70 11.70
N THR A 41 1.07 -5.45 10.71
CA THR A 41 -0.18 -6.21 10.80
C THR A 41 -0.04 -7.42 11.73
N GLY A 42 1.07 -8.16 11.64
CA GLY A 42 1.36 -9.24 12.59
C GLY A 42 1.49 -8.71 14.02
N ALA A 43 2.13 -7.56 14.19
CA ALA A 43 2.29 -6.91 15.48
C ALA A 43 0.96 -6.37 16.04
N SER A 44 0.05 -5.87 15.19
CA SER A 44 -1.28 -5.43 15.65
C SER A 44 -2.16 -6.59 16.13
N LEU A 45 -1.99 -7.77 15.54
CA LEU A 45 -2.63 -9.02 16.01
C LEU A 45 -2.05 -9.51 17.35
N PHE A 46 -0.80 -9.15 17.67
CA PHE A 46 -0.17 -9.54 18.94
C PHE A 46 -0.74 -8.78 20.15
N ILE A 47 -1.23 -7.55 19.95
CA ILE A 47 -1.82 -6.71 21.01
C ILE A 47 -3.02 -7.39 21.69
N PRO A 48 -4.09 -7.84 20.97
CA PRO A 48 -5.22 -8.51 21.61
C PRO A 48 -4.81 -9.84 22.26
N MET A 49 -3.81 -10.54 21.72
CA MET A 49 -3.28 -11.77 22.32
C MET A 49 -2.55 -11.49 23.63
N LEU A 50 -1.76 -10.41 23.69
CA LEU A 50 -1.14 -9.91 24.93
C LEU A 50 -2.20 -9.51 25.96
N THR A 51 -3.20 -8.72 25.55
CA THR A 51 -4.29 -8.30 26.44
C THR A 51 -5.07 -9.49 26.97
N LYS A 52 -5.34 -10.49 26.13
CA LYS A 52 -5.94 -11.76 26.57
C LYS A 52 -5.08 -12.46 27.62
N GLY A 53 -3.78 -12.62 27.37
CA GLY A 53 -2.86 -13.24 28.32
C GLY A 53 -2.78 -12.48 29.65
N LEU A 54 -2.83 -11.14 29.61
CA LEU A 54 -2.88 -10.32 30.82
C LEU A 54 -4.17 -10.59 31.61
N VAL A 55 -5.34 -10.52 30.96
CA VAL A 55 -6.66 -10.73 31.57
C VAL A 55 -6.83 -12.15 32.11
N ASP A 56 -6.38 -13.17 31.38
CA ASP A 56 -6.51 -14.59 31.79
C ASP A 56 -5.63 -14.94 33.00
N ASN A 57 -4.51 -14.23 33.19
CA ASN A 57 -3.57 -14.43 34.31
C ASN A 57 -3.76 -13.42 35.46
N PHE A 58 -4.92 -12.76 35.54
CA PHE A 58 -5.24 -11.80 36.61
C PHE A 58 -5.33 -12.50 37.98
N SER A 59 -4.18 -12.64 38.63
CA SER A 59 -4.04 -12.43 40.07
C SER A 59 -3.37 -11.08 40.25
N LEU A 60 -3.91 -10.21 41.11
CA LEU A 60 -3.56 -8.79 41.25
C LEU A 60 -2.07 -8.47 41.51
N SER A 61 -1.22 -9.48 41.67
CA SER A 61 0.23 -9.40 41.91
C SER A 61 1.13 -9.69 40.69
N SER A 62 0.59 -10.05 39.52
CA SER A 62 1.37 -10.59 38.40
C SER A 62 1.78 -9.58 37.30
N ILE A 63 1.21 -8.37 37.27
CA ILE A 63 1.56 -7.34 36.28
C ILE A 63 2.60 -6.39 36.87
N SER A 64 3.84 -6.49 36.39
CA SER A 64 4.91 -5.57 36.79
C SER A 64 4.88 -4.29 35.97
N ALA A 65 5.28 -3.16 36.57
CA ALA A 65 5.41 -1.88 35.87
C ALA A 65 6.33 -1.98 34.62
N GLY A 66 7.32 -2.88 34.64
CA GLY A 66 8.21 -3.14 33.50
C GLY A 66 7.49 -3.75 32.29
N GLN A 67 6.50 -4.61 32.49
CA GLN A 67 5.69 -5.17 31.40
C GLN A 67 4.84 -4.10 30.73
N ILE A 68 4.26 -3.18 31.51
CA ILE A 68 3.47 -2.05 30.99
C ILE A 68 4.36 -1.14 30.15
N VAL A 69 5.54 -0.77 30.66
CA VAL A 69 6.50 0.07 29.93
C VAL A 69 6.95 -0.62 28.63
N GLY A 70 7.26 -1.91 28.68
CA GLY A 70 7.62 -2.69 27.48
C GLY A 70 6.51 -2.73 26.44
N LEU A 71 5.25 -2.88 26.88
CA LEU A 71 4.09 -2.91 25.99
C LEU A 71 3.84 -1.55 25.33
N VAL A 72 3.96 -0.45 26.09
CA VAL A 72 3.86 0.91 25.55
C VAL A 72 4.98 1.17 24.53
N ALA A 73 6.22 0.80 24.86
CA ALA A 73 7.36 0.96 23.95
C ALA A 73 7.18 0.16 22.64
N PHE A 74 6.72 -1.09 22.74
CA PHE A 74 6.39 -1.92 21.58
C PHE A 74 5.30 -1.27 20.72
N PHE A 75 4.24 -0.75 21.34
CA PHE A 75 3.13 -0.10 20.64
C PHE A 75 3.58 1.16 19.88
N VAL A 76 4.42 1.99 20.52
CA VAL A 76 5.00 3.18 19.87
C VAL A 76 5.84 2.77 18.66
N MET A 77 6.72 1.77 18.82
CA MET A 77 7.55 1.27 17.72
C MET A 77 6.71 0.71 16.57
N GLN A 78 5.66 -0.07 16.90
CA GLN A 78 4.73 -0.64 15.94
C GLN A 78 3.94 0.43 15.18
N THR A 79 3.50 1.48 15.88
CA THR A 79 2.78 2.61 15.28
C THR A 79 3.69 3.40 14.33
N ILE A 80 4.95 3.65 14.71
CA ILE A 80 5.92 4.33 13.83
C ILE A 80 6.19 3.49 12.58
N ALA A 81 6.41 2.19 12.74
CA ALA A 81 6.61 1.26 11.62
C ALA A 81 5.40 1.23 10.67
N ALA A 82 4.18 1.18 11.22
CA ALA A 82 2.95 1.24 10.44
C ALA A 82 2.81 2.58 9.70
N GLY A 83 3.08 3.70 10.38
CA GLY A 83 3.03 5.04 9.79
C GLY A 83 4.02 5.21 8.64
N LEU A 84 5.25 4.73 8.80
CA LEU A 84 6.27 4.72 7.75
C LEU A 84 5.82 3.88 6.55
N SER A 85 5.31 2.67 6.78
CA SER A 85 4.76 1.81 5.73
C SER A 85 3.69 2.53 4.91
N ILE A 86 2.72 3.15 5.58
CA ILE A 86 1.63 3.91 4.95
C ILE A 86 2.18 5.08 4.13
N TYR A 87 3.12 5.85 4.70
CA TYR A 87 3.74 6.97 4.00
C TYR A 87 4.44 6.53 2.71
N LEU A 88 5.26 5.47 2.79
CA LEU A 88 5.98 4.96 1.62
C LEU A 88 5.02 4.45 0.55
N LEU A 89 3.97 3.72 0.95
CA LEU A 89 2.98 3.18 0.03
C LEU A 89 2.21 4.31 -0.68
N ASN A 90 1.83 5.35 0.07
CA ASN A 90 1.20 6.54 -0.48
C ASN A 90 2.12 7.30 -1.44
N TYR A 91 3.40 7.46 -1.08
CA TYR A 91 4.39 8.09 -1.95
C TYR A 91 4.52 7.36 -3.29
N ILE A 92 4.59 6.04 -3.27
CA ILE A 92 4.64 5.23 -4.50
C ILE A 92 3.36 5.37 -5.31
N GLY A 93 2.19 5.33 -4.65
CA GLY A 93 0.89 5.54 -5.30
C GLY A 93 0.82 6.89 -6.02
N GLN A 94 1.23 7.97 -5.35
CA GLN A 94 1.28 9.31 -5.94
C GLN A 94 2.26 9.37 -7.13
N LYS A 95 3.44 8.73 -7.02
CA LYS A 95 4.40 8.67 -8.12
C LYS A 95 3.86 7.94 -9.35
N ILE A 96 3.14 6.84 -9.16
CA ILE A 96 2.46 6.11 -10.24
C ILE A 96 1.40 7.00 -10.89
N VAL A 97 0.52 7.64 -10.10
CA VAL A 97 -0.54 8.52 -10.62
C VAL A 97 0.05 9.70 -11.40
N ALA A 98 1.12 10.31 -10.88
CA ALA A 98 1.80 11.42 -11.55
C ALA A 98 2.37 11.00 -12.92
N GLY A 99 3.04 9.84 -13.00
CA GLY A 99 3.58 9.35 -14.27
C GLY A 99 2.50 8.94 -15.29
N LEU A 100 1.36 8.44 -14.82
CA LEU A 100 0.18 8.22 -15.67
C LEU A 100 -0.37 9.55 -16.22
N ARG A 101 -0.51 10.56 -15.36
CA ARG A 101 -0.96 11.91 -15.76
C ARG A 101 -0.03 12.52 -16.81
N GLU A 102 1.28 12.45 -16.58
CA GLU A 102 2.31 12.94 -17.52
C GLU A 102 2.18 12.29 -18.91
N ARG A 103 2.02 10.95 -18.96
CA ARG A 103 1.83 10.21 -20.22
C ARG A 103 0.53 10.58 -20.92
N LEU A 104 -0.55 10.70 -20.16
CA LEU A 104 -1.85 11.09 -20.72
C LEU A 104 -1.78 12.47 -21.36
N TRP A 105 -1.22 13.47 -20.67
CA TRP A 105 -1.05 14.81 -21.23
C TRP A 105 -0.20 14.81 -22.50
N LYS A 106 0.94 14.12 -22.50
CA LYS A 106 1.78 14.00 -23.70
C LYS A 106 1.03 13.37 -24.86
N LYS A 107 0.22 12.34 -24.61
CA LYS A 107 -0.53 11.67 -25.67
C LYS A 107 -1.62 12.57 -26.24
N VAL A 108 -2.39 13.22 -25.37
CA VAL A 108 -3.47 14.15 -25.71
C VAL A 108 -2.92 15.28 -26.60
N LEU A 109 -1.82 15.92 -26.21
CA LEU A 109 -1.25 17.06 -26.96
C LEU A 109 -0.76 16.74 -28.38
N ILE A 110 -0.55 15.47 -28.74
CA ILE A 110 -0.03 15.04 -30.06
C ILE A 110 -1.15 14.45 -30.93
N LEU A 111 -2.37 14.29 -30.42
CA LEU A 111 -3.49 13.73 -31.19
C LEU A 111 -4.00 14.75 -32.23
N PRO A 112 -4.28 14.30 -33.48
CA PRO A 112 -4.80 15.18 -34.53
C PRO A 112 -6.17 15.74 -34.15
N VAL A 113 -6.51 16.92 -34.69
CA VAL A 113 -7.77 17.63 -34.39
C VAL A 113 -9.00 16.75 -34.65
N SER A 114 -8.96 15.88 -35.67
CA SER A 114 -10.01 14.90 -35.97
C SER A 114 -10.29 13.88 -34.84
N TYR A 115 -9.43 13.76 -33.84
CA TYR A 115 -9.71 12.96 -32.64
C TYR A 115 -10.61 13.69 -31.64
N TYR A 116 -10.71 15.01 -31.76
CA TYR A 116 -11.48 15.89 -30.88
C TYR A 116 -12.83 16.32 -31.49
N ASP A 117 -13.04 16.07 -32.79
CA ASP A 117 -14.34 16.14 -33.48
C ASP A 117 -15.16 14.85 -33.23
#